data_AF-A0A7V4HSQ7-F1
#
_entry.id   AF-A0A7V4HSQ7-F1
#
_cell.length_a   1.000
_cell.length_b   1.000
_cell.length_c   1.000
_cell.angle_alpha   90.00
_cell.angle_beta   90.00
_cell.angle_gamma   90.00
#
_symmetry.space_group_name_H-M   'P 1'
#
loop_
_entity.id
_entity.type
_entity.pdbx_description
1 polymer ?
#
loop_
_entity_poly.entity_id
_entity_poly.type
_entity_poly.pdbx_seq_one_letter_code
_entity_poly.pdbx_strand_id
1 'polypeptide(L)'
;MSRSSRSGFTLVELLVVIAIIGILIALLLPAVQAAREAARRAHCTNNLKQLGLAMHNYHDVYVMFPRNYRQVGPNAWEALSAHYALLPYVEQKPLFDQGQANITNWGWIYNNLMNTPVSAFRCPSALPAPARGTHPHGWDGPGCNYAWSTGSSIYTVWAGNAFNGFIAYQADRKMADVRDGLSNTLAASEILSGSGQTGGSGVFPFDIFYAGDGPFNAVVNKDFPTQAELDAIGNAARNSPQGFKSNNGTMWAWYAAAQSTLTTAAPPNWRWPSAGGACCPGGAHDWGNGIIPPRSLHPGGVNATLGDASVRFISETIDLVTFQRLGHRADGQVLGNF
;
A
#
# COMPACT_ATOMS: atom_id res chain seq x y z
N MET A 1 -9.40 23.09 -70.93
CA MET A 1 -9.39 22.75 -69.49
C MET A 1 -10.30 21.56 -69.27
N SER A 2 -9.75 20.35 -69.11
CA SER A 2 -10.53 19.13 -68.85
C SER A 2 -11.03 19.16 -67.40
N ARG A 3 -12.36 19.23 -67.20
CA ARG A 3 -12.97 19.06 -65.88
C ARG A 3 -12.96 17.57 -65.55
N SER A 4 -12.02 17.16 -64.71
CA SER A 4 -12.07 15.87 -64.01
C SER A 4 -13.39 15.80 -63.22
N SER A 5 -14.28 14.88 -63.62
CA SER A 5 -15.45 14.53 -62.84
C SER A 5 -14.97 13.86 -61.55
N ARG A 6 -15.12 14.55 -60.42
CA ARG A 6 -14.88 13.94 -59.11
C ARG A 6 -15.97 12.89 -58.87
N SER A 7 -15.59 11.62 -58.76
CA SER A 7 -16.49 10.55 -58.33
C SER A 7 -16.95 10.85 -56.90
N GLY A 8 -18.26 11.04 -56.70
CA GLY A 8 -18.86 11.19 -55.39
C GLY A 8 -18.90 9.85 -54.65
N PHE A 9 -18.69 9.88 -53.34
CA PHE A 9 -18.73 8.70 -52.49
C PHE A 9 -20.18 8.28 -52.24
N THR A 10 -20.51 6.99 -52.37
CA THR A 10 -21.87 6.50 -52.13
C THR A 10 -22.13 6.32 -50.63
N LEU A 11 -23.39 6.48 -50.22
CA LEU A 11 -23.81 6.27 -48.83
C LEU A 11 -23.49 4.85 -48.35
N VAL A 12 -23.56 3.85 -49.23
CA VAL A 12 -23.23 2.45 -48.92
C VAL A 12 -21.73 2.28 -48.65
N GLU A 13 -20.86 2.87 -49.46
CA GLU A 13 -19.40 2.83 -49.24
C GLU A 13 -19.02 3.45 -47.89
N LEU A 14 -19.68 4.54 -47.50
CA LEU A 14 -19.47 5.15 -46.18
C LEU A 14 -19.92 4.26 -45.04
N LEU A 15 -21.11 3.68 -45.15
CA LEU A 15 -21.64 2.77 -44.14
C LEU A 15 -20.77 1.52 -43.95
N VAL A 16 -20.23 0.95 -45.03
CA VAL A 16 -19.33 -0.22 -44.95
C VAL A 16 -18.02 0.15 -44.27
N VAL A 17 -17.42 1.29 -44.61
CA VAL A 17 -16.16 1.74 -44.00
C VAL A 17 -16.33 1.98 -42.51
N ILE A 18 -17.38 2.68 -42.08
CA ILE A 18 -17.62 2.90 -40.65
C ILE A 18 -17.94 1.60 -39.91
N ALA A 19 -18.63 0.64 -40.56
CA ALA A 19 -18.91 -0.67 -39.97
C ALA A 19 -17.63 -1.48 -39.74
N ILE A 20 -16.73 -1.50 -40.73
CA ILE A 20 -15.42 -2.18 -40.61
C ILE A 20 -14.56 -1.51 -39.53
N ILE A 21 -14.47 -0.17 -39.53
CA ILE A 21 -13.73 0.57 -38.49
C ILE A 21 -14.34 0.29 -37.11
N GLY A 22 -15.66 0.28 -37.00
CA GLY A 22 -16.37 -0.03 -35.75
C GLY A 22 -16.03 -1.44 -35.22
N ILE A 23 -16.04 -2.45 -36.09
CA ILE A 23 -15.66 -3.83 -35.72
C ILE A 23 -14.19 -3.90 -35.31
N LEU A 24 -13.28 -3.27 -36.06
CA LEU A 24 -11.85 -3.26 -35.74
C LEU A 24 -11.60 -2.60 -34.38
N ILE A 25 -12.20 -1.44 -34.12
CA ILE A 25 -12.05 -0.75 -32.82
C ILE A 25 -12.65 -1.59 -31.69
N ALA A 26 -13.81 -2.20 -31.89
CA ALA A 26 -14.45 -3.04 -30.88
C ALA A 26 -13.58 -4.25 -30.48
N LEU A 27 -12.85 -4.84 -31.43
CA LEU A 27 -11.93 -5.95 -31.17
C LEU A 27 -10.58 -5.47 -30.58
N LEU A 28 -10.11 -4.28 -30.96
CA LEU A 28 -8.83 -3.74 -30.51
C LEU A 28 -8.88 -3.09 -29.13
N LEU A 29 -10.01 -2.47 -28.74
CA LEU A 29 -10.09 -1.73 -27.48
C LEU A 29 -9.85 -2.64 -26.25
N PRO A 30 -10.48 -3.82 -26.11
CA PRO A 30 -10.21 -4.72 -24.99
C PRO A 30 -8.75 -5.19 -24.97
N ALA A 31 -8.17 -5.46 -26.14
CA ALA A 31 -6.79 -5.91 -26.26
C ALA A 31 -5.79 -4.82 -25.84
N VAL A 32 -5.99 -3.57 -26.28
CA VAL A 32 -5.14 -2.43 -25.89
C VAL A 32 -5.25 -2.14 -24.40
N GLN A 33 -6.46 -2.26 -23.81
CA GLN A 33 -6.66 -2.08 -22.38
C GLN A 33 -5.95 -3.17 -21.56
N ALA A 34 -6.07 -4.44 -21.98
CA ALA A 34 -5.37 -5.55 -21.34
C ALA A 34 -3.85 -5.39 -21.42
N ALA A 35 -3.32 -5.00 -22.58
CA ALA A 35 -1.89 -4.75 -22.76
C ALA A 35 -1.39 -3.59 -21.88
N ARG A 36 -2.14 -2.50 -21.79
CA ARG A 36 -1.80 -1.36 -20.91
C ARG A 36 -1.77 -1.76 -19.44
N GLU A 37 -2.73 -2.57 -19.01
CA GLU A 37 -2.78 -3.04 -17.62
C GLU A 37 -1.64 -4.02 -17.31
N ALA A 38 -1.30 -4.91 -18.23
CA ALA A 38 -0.13 -5.77 -18.09
C ALA A 38 1.17 -4.95 -17.95
N ALA A 39 1.33 -3.88 -18.74
CA ALA A 39 2.47 -2.99 -18.63
C ALA A 39 2.52 -2.25 -17.28
N ARG A 40 1.38 -1.76 -16.78
CA ARG A 40 1.32 -1.12 -15.45
C ARG A 40 1.62 -2.10 -14.33
N ARG A 41 1.12 -3.33 -14.40
CA ARG A 41 1.47 -4.41 -13.47
C ARG A 41 2.97 -4.68 -13.47
N ALA A 42 3.59 -4.81 -14.64
CA ALA A 42 5.03 -5.02 -14.77
C ALA A 42 5.84 -3.86 -14.14
N HIS A 43 5.33 -2.63 -14.21
CA HIS A 43 5.94 -1.51 -13.50
C HIS A 43 5.79 -1.64 -11.98
N CYS A 44 4.62 -2.01 -11.47
CA CYS A 44 4.42 -2.17 -10.02
C CYS A 44 5.21 -3.36 -9.45
N THR A 45 5.35 -4.47 -10.19
CA THR A 45 6.23 -5.58 -9.81
C THR A 45 7.70 -5.17 -9.81
N ASN A 46 8.15 -4.38 -10.79
CA ASN A 46 9.51 -3.85 -10.80
C ASN A 46 9.78 -2.92 -9.61
N ASN A 47 8.84 -2.03 -9.25
CA ASN A 47 8.98 -1.17 -8.07
C ASN A 47 9.14 -2.00 -6.79
N LEU A 48 8.30 -3.02 -6.58
CA LEU A 48 8.42 -3.94 -5.44
C LEU A 48 9.75 -4.70 -5.44
N LYS A 49 10.24 -5.12 -6.62
CA LYS A 49 11.56 -5.75 -6.76
C LYS A 49 12.68 -4.79 -6.34
N GLN A 50 12.62 -3.53 -6.76
CA GLN A 50 13.58 -2.50 -6.37
C GLN A 50 13.55 -2.25 -4.85
N LEU A 51 12.36 -2.20 -4.24
CA LEU A 51 12.23 -2.08 -2.77
C LEU A 51 12.84 -3.28 -2.03
N GLY A 52 12.58 -4.50 -2.51
CA GLY A 52 13.18 -5.71 -1.94
C GLY A 52 14.71 -5.72 -2.05
N LEU A 53 15.26 -5.35 -3.20
CA LEU A 53 16.71 -5.25 -3.40
C LEU A 53 17.33 -4.14 -2.54
N ALA A 54 16.68 -2.98 -2.45
CA ALA A 54 17.11 -1.89 -1.58
C ALA A 54 17.19 -2.34 -0.11
N MET A 55 16.22 -3.14 0.33
CA MET A 55 16.20 -3.71 1.67
C MET A 55 17.35 -4.70 1.91
N HIS A 56 17.73 -5.51 0.92
CA HIS A 56 18.93 -6.36 1.01
C HIS A 56 20.22 -5.54 1.04
N ASN A 57 20.35 -4.53 0.19
CA ASN A 57 21.53 -3.65 0.19
C ASN A 57 21.68 -2.90 1.53
N TYR A 58 20.56 -2.52 2.15
CA TYR A 58 20.56 -1.97 3.50
C TYR A 58 21.05 -3.02 4.51
N HIS A 59 20.51 -4.25 4.44
CA HIS A 59 20.92 -5.33 5.34
C HIS A 59 22.41 -5.69 5.21
N ASP A 60 22.99 -5.64 4.00
CA ASP A 60 24.42 -5.93 3.79
C ASP A 60 25.34 -4.94 4.52
N VAL A 61 24.89 -3.69 4.69
CA VAL A 61 25.64 -2.64 5.39
C VAL A 61 25.37 -2.65 6.90
N TYR A 62 24.11 -2.82 7.31
CA TYR A 62 23.69 -2.64 8.71
C TYR A 62 23.45 -3.94 9.48
N VAL A 63 23.49 -5.10 8.80
CA VAL A 63 23.22 -6.45 9.36
C VAL A 63 21.86 -6.55 10.06
N MET A 64 20.91 -5.76 9.57
CA MET A 64 19.52 -5.70 9.99
C MET A 64 18.69 -5.03 8.90
N PHE A 65 17.41 -5.36 8.83
CA PHE A 65 16.42 -4.67 8.02
C PHE A 65 16.08 -3.30 8.63
N PRO A 66 15.63 -2.33 7.81
CA PRO A 66 15.22 -1.04 8.34
C PRO A 66 14.01 -1.22 9.26
N ARG A 67 14.11 -0.71 10.49
CA ARG A 67 12.92 -0.57 11.34
C ARG A 67 12.00 0.50 10.77
N ASN A 68 10.70 0.31 10.94
CA ASN A 68 9.76 1.42 10.82
C ASN A 68 9.79 2.21 12.14
N TYR A 69 9.73 3.54 12.12
CA TYR A 69 10.01 4.41 13.30
C TYR A 69 11.52 4.66 13.53
N ARG A 70 12.13 5.44 12.64
CA ARG A 70 13.45 6.07 12.88
C ARG A 70 13.24 7.46 13.47
N GLN A 71 13.46 7.60 14.77
CA GLN A 71 13.34 8.89 15.43
C GLN A 71 14.45 9.86 14.97
N VAL A 72 14.04 11.02 14.49
CA VAL A 72 14.92 12.09 13.96
C VAL A 72 14.71 13.44 14.65
N GLY A 73 13.71 13.54 15.54
CA GLY A 73 13.44 14.71 16.36
C GLY A 73 12.96 14.35 17.77
N PRO A 74 12.65 15.37 18.59
CA PRO A 74 12.37 15.21 20.01
C PRO A 74 11.04 14.48 20.32
N ASN A 75 10.07 14.47 19.39
CA ASN A 75 8.77 13.85 19.63
C ASN A 75 8.42 12.77 18.60
N ALA A 76 7.34 12.04 18.87
CA ALA A 76 6.90 10.92 18.04
C ALA A 76 6.42 11.32 16.64
N TRP A 77 6.16 12.60 16.36
CA TRP A 77 5.81 13.07 15.03
C TRP A 77 7.04 13.15 14.13
N GLU A 78 8.21 13.42 14.68
CA GLU A 78 9.48 13.42 13.96
C GLU A 78 10.14 12.04 13.96
N ALA A 79 9.36 11.01 13.65
CA ALA A 79 9.87 9.69 13.30
C ALA A 79 9.62 9.41 11.81
N LEU A 80 10.57 8.73 11.17
CA LEU A 80 10.51 8.42 9.75
C LEU A 80 10.28 6.93 9.51
N SER A 81 9.67 6.63 8.37
CA SER A 81 9.37 5.28 7.93
C SER A 81 10.63 4.52 7.47
N ALA A 82 10.49 3.22 7.29
CA ALA A 82 11.51 2.39 6.65
C ALA A 82 11.87 2.89 5.23
N HIS A 83 10.93 3.50 4.50
CA HIS A 83 11.19 4.05 3.16
C HIS A 83 12.29 5.11 3.17
N TYR A 84 12.34 5.97 4.21
CA TYR A 84 13.40 6.97 4.33
C TYR A 84 14.80 6.34 4.42
N ALA A 85 14.93 5.27 5.21
CA ALA A 85 16.20 4.56 5.36
C ALA A 85 16.67 3.90 4.06
N LEU A 86 15.75 3.61 3.13
CA LEU A 86 16.04 2.98 1.85
C LEU A 86 16.33 3.95 0.71
N LEU A 87 16.12 5.26 0.89
CA LEU A 87 16.36 6.27 -0.15
C LEU A 87 17.73 6.16 -0.85
N PRO A 88 18.86 5.95 -0.14
CA PRO A 88 20.16 5.80 -0.80
C PRO A 88 20.24 4.61 -1.77
N TYR A 89 19.39 3.60 -1.57
CA TYR A 89 19.38 2.34 -2.32
C TYR A 89 18.28 2.29 -3.40
N VAL A 90 17.53 3.39 -3.56
CA VAL A 90 16.52 3.57 -4.63
C VAL A 90 16.81 4.84 -5.45
N GLU A 91 18.09 5.18 -5.61
CA GLU A 91 18.55 6.36 -6.37
C GLU A 91 18.04 7.71 -5.83
N GLN A 92 17.77 7.78 -4.53
CA GLN A 92 17.30 9.00 -3.83
C GLN A 92 18.26 9.46 -2.73
N LYS A 93 19.57 9.20 -2.90
CA LYS A 93 20.61 9.65 -1.96
C LYS A 93 20.58 11.17 -1.68
N PRO A 94 20.39 12.07 -2.66
CA PRO A 94 20.32 13.51 -2.39
C PRO A 94 19.19 13.88 -1.41
N LEU A 95 18.04 13.21 -1.53
CA LEU A 95 16.89 13.43 -0.65
C LEU A 95 17.15 12.92 0.78
N PHE A 96 17.87 11.79 0.90
CA PHE A 96 18.33 11.27 2.18
C PHE A 96 19.30 12.24 2.88
N ASP A 97 20.32 12.73 2.16
CA ASP A 97 21.31 13.65 2.71
C ASP A 97 20.66 14.98 3.11
N GLN A 98 19.68 15.46 2.33
CA GLN A 98 18.89 16.64 2.68
C GLN A 98 18.16 16.46 4.01
N GLY A 99 17.52 15.30 4.23
CA GLY A 99 16.88 14.97 5.49
C GLY A 99 17.88 14.94 6.64
N GLN A 100 19.02 14.25 6.49
CA GLN A 100 20.04 14.16 7.54
C GLN A 100 20.57 15.52 7.99
N ALA A 101 20.72 16.47 7.07
CA ALA A 101 21.28 17.78 7.38
C ALA A 101 20.25 18.79 7.94
N ASN A 102 18.97 18.67 7.59
CA ASN A 102 18.01 19.78 7.75
C ASN A 102 16.76 19.44 8.57
N ILE A 103 16.58 18.19 9.01
CA ILE A 103 15.44 17.85 9.86
C ILE A 103 15.55 18.59 11.20
N THR A 104 14.62 19.52 11.41
CA THR A 104 14.56 20.37 12.60
C THR A 104 13.27 20.19 13.39
N ASN A 105 12.15 19.91 12.73
CA ASN A 105 10.84 19.69 13.33
C ASN A 105 9.89 19.01 12.31
N TRP A 106 8.71 18.60 12.77
CA TRP A 106 7.63 18.07 11.92
C TRP A 106 7.32 18.96 10.71
N GLY A 107 7.21 20.28 10.91
CA GLY A 107 6.88 21.23 9.86
C GLY A 107 7.89 21.19 8.70
N TRP A 108 9.18 21.05 9.00
CA TRP A 108 10.19 20.90 7.95
C TRP A 108 10.08 19.57 7.22
N ILE A 109 9.92 18.46 7.97
CA ILE A 109 9.75 17.11 7.41
C ILE A 109 8.55 17.08 6.46
N TYR A 110 7.40 17.56 6.92
CA TYR A 110 6.15 17.59 6.19
C TYR A 110 6.25 18.51 4.94
N ASN A 111 6.75 19.74 5.11
CA ASN A 111 6.74 20.72 4.02
C ASN A 111 7.83 20.49 2.96
N ASN A 112 8.92 19.78 3.27
CA ASN A 112 10.06 19.60 2.36
C ASN A 112 10.27 18.13 1.99
N LEU A 113 10.71 17.32 2.95
CA LEU A 113 11.07 15.92 2.72
C LEU A 113 9.88 15.14 2.16
N MET A 114 8.77 15.11 2.89
CA MET A 114 7.56 14.38 2.49
C MET A 114 6.84 14.98 1.28
N ASN A 115 7.17 16.22 0.87
CA ASN A 115 6.58 16.81 -0.34
C ASN A 115 7.17 16.28 -1.64
N THR A 116 8.35 15.66 -1.56
CA THR A 116 9.09 15.28 -2.76
C THR A 116 8.52 13.97 -3.29
N PRO A 117 7.98 13.94 -4.52
CA PRO A 117 7.48 12.70 -5.11
C PRO A 117 8.63 11.75 -5.44
N VAL A 118 8.54 10.52 -4.96
CA VAL A 118 9.48 9.44 -5.28
C VAL A 118 8.79 8.43 -6.18
N SER A 119 9.22 8.36 -7.45
CA SER A 119 8.60 7.49 -8.47
C SER A 119 8.62 6.02 -8.08
N ALA A 120 9.69 5.56 -7.43
CA ALA A 120 9.83 4.18 -6.94
C ALA A 120 8.74 3.78 -5.93
N PHE A 121 8.11 4.74 -5.25
CA PHE A 121 7.08 4.48 -4.24
C PHE A 121 5.65 4.56 -4.78
N ARG A 122 5.47 4.83 -6.08
CA ARG A 122 4.15 5.04 -6.69
C ARG A 122 3.82 3.96 -7.70
N CYS A 123 2.63 3.39 -7.60
CA CYS A 123 2.13 2.41 -8.57
C CYS A 123 1.34 3.15 -9.66
N PRO A 124 1.71 3.03 -10.96
CA PRO A 124 0.97 3.68 -12.05
C PRO A 124 -0.49 3.21 -12.21
N SER A 125 -0.89 2.09 -11.60
CA SER A 125 -2.29 1.67 -11.56
C SER A 125 -3.07 2.27 -10.40
N ALA A 126 -2.42 2.83 -9.38
CA ALA A 126 -3.11 3.50 -8.29
C ALA A 126 -3.62 4.88 -8.73
N LEU A 127 -4.73 5.32 -8.14
CA LEU A 127 -5.18 6.70 -8.31
C LEU A 127 -4.15 7.66 -7.70
N PRO A 128 -3.99 8.87 -8.28
CA PRO A 128 -3.15 9.89 -7.67
C PRO A 128 -3.59 10.17 -6.24
N ALA A 129 -2.62 10.32 -5.35
CA ALA A 129 -2.88 10.80 -4.00
C ALA A 129 -3.51 12.21 -4.06
N PRO A 130 -4.32 12.58 -3.04
CA PRO A 130 -4.86 13.92 -2.90
C PRO A 130 -3.77 14.99 -3.01
N ALA A 131 -4.05 16.06 -3.74
CA ALA A 131 -3.11 17.15 -3.92
C ALA A 131 -2.79 17.82 -2.59
N ARG A 132 -1.59 18.36 -2.44
CA ARG A 132 -1.20 18.99 -1.19
C ARG A 132 -2.01 20.25 -0.87
N GLY A 133 -2.36 20.42 0.41
CA GLY A 133 -3.23 21.48 0.91
C GLY A 133 -4.72 21.19 0.79
N THR A 134 -5.16 20.04 0.27
CA THR A 134 -6.59 19.76 0.08
C THR A 134 -7.24 19.07 1.27
N HIS A 135 -6.45 18.42 2.15
CA HIS A 135 -6.99 17.76 3.33
C HIS A 135 -7.03 18.73 4.53
N PRO A 136 -8.16 18.87 5.25
CA PRO A 136 -8.38 19.92 6.27
C PRO A 136 -7.44 19.81 7.48
N HIS A 137 -6.74 18.70 7.62
CA HIS A 137 -5.77 18.47 8.68
C HIS A 137 -4.31 18.41 8.19
N GLY A 138 -4.03 18.66 6.91
CA GLY A 138 -2.66 18.72 6.38
C GLY A 138 -1.90 17.39 6.49
N TRP A 139 -2.51 16.30 6.04
CA TRP A 139 -1.91 14.95 6.05
C TRP A 139 -1.85 14.37 4.63
N ASP A 140 -1.57 15.24 3.67
CA ASP A 140 -1.58 14.95 2.26
C ASP A 140 -0.18 15.11 1.69
N GLY A 141 0.09 14.39 0.60
CA GLY A 141 1.45 14.19 0.13
C GLY A 141 1.48 13.58 -1.26
N PRO A 142 2.68 13.40 -1.82
CA PRO A 142 2.88 13.03 -3.21
C PRO A 142 2.46 11.60 -3.56
N GLY A 143 2.07 10.80 -2.56
CA GLY A 143 1.60 9.42 -2.73
C GLY A 143 2.67 8.38 -2.40
N CYS A 144 2.22 7.29 -1.81
CA CYS A 144 2.97 6.08 -1.51
C CYS A 144 2.02 4.89 -1.65
N ASN A 145 2.32 3.99 -2.58
CA ASN A 145 1.45 2.85 -2.90
C ASN A 145 2.08 1.50 -2.52
N TYR A 146 3.17 1.53 -1.75
CA TYR A 146 3.81 0.33 -1.21
C TYR A 146 4.00 0.51 0.28
N ALA A 147 3.76 -0.57 1.03
CA ALA A 147 3.86 -0.56 2.47
C ALA A 147 4.44 -1.88 2.98
N TRP A 148 5.15 -1.78 4.10
CA TRP A 148 5.85 -2.87 4.75
C TRP A 148 4.92 -3.68 5.64
N SER A 149 5.08 -4.99 5.62
CA SER A 149 4.27 -5.90 6.42
C SER A 149 4.68 -5.87 7.88
N THR A 150 3.73 -5.53 8.75
CA THR A 150 3.84 -5.70 10.21
C THR A 150 3.31 -7.04 10.69
N GLY A 151 2.84 -7.87 9.75
CA GLY A 151 2.36 -9.23 9.96
C GLY A 151 0.87 -9.32 10.23
N SER A 152 0.44 -10.48 10.70
CA SER A 152 -0.97 -10.84 10.85
C SER A 152 -1.60 -10.32 12.13
N SER A 153 -0.80 -9.83 13.08
CA SER A 153 -1.31 -9.12 14.25
C SER A 153 -2.05 -7.84 13.85
N ILE A 154 -3.07 -7.47 14.62
CA ILE A 154 -3.91 -6.29 14.36
C ILE A 154 -3.31 -4.98 14.90
N TYR A 155 -2.09 -5.01 15.43
CA TYR A 155 -1.50 -3.80 15.97
C TYR A 155 -1.04 -2.88 14.85
N THR A 156 -1.21 -1.57 15.04
CA THR A 156 -0.74 -0.57 14.07
C THR A 156 0.53 0.11 14.52
N VAL A 157 0.60 0.61 15.76
CA VAL A 157 1.80 1.25 16.35
C VAL A 157 1.90 0.88 17.83
N TRP A 158 3.10 1.00 18.42
CA TRP A 158 3.37 0.80 19.86
C TRP A 158 3.26 -0.64 20.37
N ALA A 159 3.35 -1.63 19.48
CA ALA A 159 3.33 -3.04 19.85
C ALA A 159 4.72 -3.66 20.09
N GLY A 160 5.80 -2.95 19.72
CA GLY A 160 7.18 -3.41 19.88
C GLY A 160 7.40 -4.83 19.36
N ASN A 161 7.77 -5.76 20.25
CA ASN A 161 8.01 -7.15 19.85
C ASN A 161 6.76 -7.96 19.49
N ALA A 162 5.56 -7.44 19.77
CA ALA A 162 4.30 -8.08 19.39
C ALA A 162 4.03 -8.00 17.88
N PHE A 163 4.75 -7.15 17.13
CA PHE A 163 4.73 -7.21 15.67
C PHE A 163 5.37 -8.51 15.18
N ASN A 164 4.56 -9.32 14.54
CA ASN A 164 4.91 -10.67 14.10
C ASN A 164 5.32 -10.75 12.62
N GLY A 165 5.34 -9.63 11.89
CA GLY A 165 5.77 -9.56 10.49
C GLY A 165 7.23 -9.22 10.26
N PHE A 166 7.53 -8.97 8.99
CA PHE A 166 8.89 -8.76 8.47
C PHE A 166 9.51 -7.46 8.96
N ILE A 167 8.71 -6.38 8.99
CA ILE A 167 9.10 -5.08 9.56
C ILE A 167 8.27 -4.81 10.81
N ALA A 168 8.88 -4.18 11.80
CA ALA A 168 8.21 -3.79 13.03
C ALA A 168 8.46 -2.30 13.33
N TYR A 169 7.62 -1.74 14.19
CA TYR A 169 7.87 -0.43 14.76
C TYR A 169 8.88 -0.56 15.90
N GLN A 170 9.90 0.31 15.90
CA GLN A 170 10.88 0.45 16.98
C GLN A 170 11.70 -0.82 17.31
N ALA A 171 11.57 -1.89 16.53
CA ALA A 171 12.32 -3.12 16.68
C ALA A 171 13.11 -3.41 15.40
N ASP A 172 14.38 -3.76 15.55
CA ASP A 172 15.20 -4.24 14.43
C ASP A 172 14.90 -5.70 14.15
N ARG A 173 14.91 -6.07 12.88
CA ARG A 173 14.78 -7.45 12.42
C ARG A 173 16.00 -7.82 11.61
N LYS A 174 16.50 -9.04 11.79
CA LYS A 174 17.57 -9.63 10.99
C LYS A 174 17.00 -10.75 10.12
N MET A 175 17.74 -11.17 9.11
CA MET A 175 17.38 -12.38 8.34
C MET A 175 17.12 -13.60 9.24
N ALA A 176 17.90 -13.76 10.31
CA ALA A 176 17.76 -14.87 11.26
C ALA A 176 16.45 -14.83 12.10
N ASP A 177 15.75 -13.70 12.16
CA ASP A 177 14.47 -13.57 12.88
C ASP A 177 13.29 -14.08 12.06
N VAL A 178 13.50 -14.29 10.75
CA VAL A 178 12.52 -14.79 9.77
C VAL A 178 12.71 -16.29 9.61
N ARG A 179 12.19 -17.04 10.59
CA ARG A 179 12.45 -18.49 10.73
C ARG A 179 11.66 -19.34 9.74
N ASP A 180 10.57 -18.82 9.19
CA ASP A 180 9.74 -19.53 8.20
C ASP A 180 10.32 -19.45 6.77
N GLY A 181 11.42 -18.69 6.62
CA GLY A 181 12.16 -18.50 5.38
C GLY A 181 11.82 -17.19 4.68
N LEU A 182 12.86 -16.49 4.21
CA LEU A 182 12.71 -15.22 3.50
C LEU A 182 11.80 -15.33 2.26
N SER A 183 11.85 -16.47 1.56
CA SER A 183 11.01 -16.74 0.39
C SER A 183 9.55 -17.09 0.70
N ASN A 184 9.18 -17.18 1.98
CA ASN A 184 7.85 -17.55 2.46
C ASN A 184 7.26 -16.49 3.42
N THR A 185 7.89 -15.32 3.54
CA THR A 185 7.39 -14.23 4.38
C THR A 185 7.22 -12.98 3.54
N LEU A 186 6.01 -12.39 3.56
CA LEU A 186 5.67 -11.15 2.88
C LEU A 186 6.41 -9.99 3.55
N ALA A 187 7.23 -9.28 2.78
CA ALA A 187 7.99 -8.13 3.25
C ALA A 187 7.26 -6.82 2.98
N ALA A 188 6.73 -6.64 1.77
CA ALA A 188 5.93 -5.47 1.40
C ALA A 188 4.91 -5.80 0.31
N SER A 189 3.86 -4.99 0.22
CA SER A 189 2.82 -5.14 -0.79
C SER A 189 2.20 -3.78 -1.13
N GLU A 190 1.36 -3.79 -2.15
CA GLU A 190 0.61 -2.61 -2.60
C GLU A 190 -0.43 -2.12 -1.57
N ILE A 191 -0.56 -0.80 -1.48
CA ILE A 191 -1.64 -0.09 -0.79
C ILE A 191 -2.20 1.01 -1.68
N LEU A 192 -3.47 1.35 -1.49
CA LEU A 192 -4.09 2.47 -2.18
C LEU A 192 -3.86 3.78 -1.40
N SER A 193 -3.82 4.88 -2.14
CA SER A 193 -3.92 6.20 -1.54
C SER A 193 -5.38 6.49 -1.16
N GLY A 194 -5.58 7.23 -0.08
CA GLY A 194 -6.91 7.67 0.35
C GLY A 194 -7.55 8.59 -0.69
N SER A 195 -8.88 8.69 -0.65
CA SER A 195 -9.66 9.45 -1.63
C SER A 195 -9.50 10.97 -1.53
N GLY A 196 -8.96 11.48 -0.43
CA GLY A 196 -8.89 12.90 -0.09
C GLY A 196 -10.21 13.49 0.42
N GLN A 197 -11.21 12.67 0.72
CA GLN A 197 -12.51 13.11 1.21
C GLN A 197 -12.37 13.81 2.58
N THR A 198 -13.01 14.97 2.72
CA THR A 198 -12.85 15.88 3.87
C THR A 198 -14.11 16.06 4.72
N GLY A 199 -15.21 15.42 4.31
CA GLY A 199 -16.50 15.42 5.00
C GLY A 199 -17.48 14.44 4.37
N GLY A 200 -18.66 14.25 4.96
CA GLY A 200 -19.65 13.29 4.45
C GLY A 200 -19.27 11.86 4.80
N SER A 201 -19.18 10.98 3.80
CA SER A 201 -18.87 9.55 3.98
C SER A 201 -17.57 9.17 3.30
N GLY A 202 -16.78 8.30 3.94
CA GLY A 202 -15.58 7.74 3.34
C GLY A 202 -15.88 6.92 2.08
N VAL A 203 -14.86 6.78 1.23
CA VAL A 203 -14.94 6.09 -0.06
C VAL A 203 -14.21 4.75 0.03
N PHE A 204 -14.98 3.66 0.04
CA PHE A 204 -14.42 2.32 -0.15
C PHE A 204 -13.97 2.12 -1.61
N PRO A 205 -12.81 1.49 -1.89
CA PRO A 205 -11.89 0.83 -0.96
C PRO A 205 -10.67 1.69 -0.55
N PHE A 206 -10.71 3.00 -0.79
CA PHE A 206 -9.58 3.89 -0.60
C PHE A 206 -9.36 4.30 0.85
N ASP A 207 -10.45 4.60 1.55
CA ASP A 207 -10.38 5.20 2.89
C ASP A 207 -10.37 4.14 4.00
N ILE A 208 -9.92 4.58 5.16
CA ILE A 208 -9.89 3.78 6.38
C ILE A 208 -11.03 4.23 7.28
N PHE A 209 -11.81 3.27 7.76
CA PHE A 209 -13.03 3.50 8.50
C PHE A 209 -12.86 3.13 9.98
N TYR A 210 -13.53 3.88 10.84
CA TYR A 210 -13.54 3.66 12.27
C TYR A 210 -14.49 2.52 12.62
N ALA A 211 -13.98 1.47 13.25
CA ALA A 211 -14.81 0.36 13.72
C ALA A 211 -15.12 0.42 15.23
N GLY A 212 -14.52 1.36 15.96
CA GLY A 212 -14.50 1.36 17.43
C GLY A 212 -13.60 0.28 18.01
N ASP A 213 -13.22 0.41 19.29
CA ASP A 213 -12.32 -0.54 19.94
C ASP A 213 -12.99 -1.88 20.29
N GLY A 214 -14.30 -1.85 20.55
CA GLY A 214 -15.08 -3.02 20.97
C GLY A 214 -14.86 -4.25 20.07
N PRO A 215 -15.03 -4.13 18.73
CA PRO A 215 -14.76 -5.22 17.81
C PRO A 215 -13.32 -5.75 17.84
N PHE A 216 -12.31 -4.90 18.08
CA PHE A 216 -10.91 -5.32 18.13
C PHE A 216 -10.55 -6.06 19.42
N ASN A 217 -11.30 -5.90 20.51
CA ASN A 217 -11.04 -6.60 21.77
C ASN A 217 -11.11 -8.12 21.64
N ALA A 218 -11.86 -8.66 20.68
CA ALA A 218 -11.95 -10.10 20.43
C ALA A 218 -10.70 -10.71 19.78
N VAL A 219 -9.88 -9.88 19.14
CA VAL A 219 -8.74 -10.29 18.31
C VAL A 219 -7.41 -9.73 18.78
N VAL A 220 -7.40 -8.93 19.84
CA VAL A 220 -6.17 -8.46 20.48
C VAL A 220 -5.33 -9.66 20.95
N ASN A 221 -4.01 -9.57 20.77
CA ASN A 221 -3.05 -10.64 21.02
C ASN A 221 -3.26 -11.93 20.22
N LYS A 222 -4.08 -11.93 19.15
CA LYS A 222 -4.18 -13.06 18.23
C LYS A 222 -3.29 -12.82 17.00
N ASP A 223 -2.52 -13.85 16.65
CA ASP A 223 -1.78 -13.87 15.40
C ASP A 223 -2.69 -14.17 14.21
N PHE A 224 -3.76 -14.95 14.41
CA PHE A 224 -4.63 -15.43 13.32
C PHE A 224 -6.11 -15.17 13.64
N PRO A 225 -6.61 -13.92 13.44
CA PRO A 225 -8.03 -13.61 13.55
C PRO A 225 -8.86 -14.48 12.58
N THR A 226 -10.00 -15.00 13.06
CA THR A 226 -10.89 -15.82 12.24
C THR A 226 -11.70 -14.96 11.25
N GLN A 227 -12.22 -15.60 10.19
CA GLN A 227 -13.08 -14.91 9.22
C GLN A 227 -14.28 -14.22 9.87
N ALA A 228 -14.92 -14.85 10.86
CA ALA A 228 -16.08 -14.28 11.56
C ALA A 228 -15.73 -13.03 12.37
N GLU A 229 -14.54 -13.00 12.99
CA GLU A 229 -14.06 -11.84 13.74
C GLU A 229 -13.70 -10.68 12.80
N LEU A 230 -13.03 -10.99 11.69
CA LEU A 230 -12.76 -10.01 10.64
C LEU A 230 -14.07 -9.43 10.08
N ASP A 231 -15.07 -10.27 9.86
CA ASP A 231 -16.39 -9.83 9.37
C ASP A 231 -17.11 -8.91 10.35
N ALA A 232 -17.02 -9.19 11.65
CA ALA A 232 -17.58 -8.32 12.68
C ALA A 232 -16.93 -6.93 12.66
N ILE A 233 -15.59 -6.87 12.56
CA ILE A 233 -14.85 -5.60 12.49
C ILE A 233 -15.17 -4.86 11.18
N GLY A 234 -15.15 -5.56 10.05
CA GLY A 234 -15.42 -4.99 8.74
C GLY A 234 -16.85 -4.45 8.61
N ASN A 235 -17.82 -5.13 9.21
CA ASN A 235 -19.20 -4.67 9.29
C ASN A 235 -19.33 -3.43 10.19
N ALA A 236 -18.66 -3.40 11.35
CA ALA A 236 -18.62 -2.23 12.21
C ALA A 236 -18.02 -1.01 11.48
N ALA A 237 -16.92 -1.21 10.75
CA ALA A 237 -16.28 -0.17 9.94
C ALA A 237 -17.22 0.37 8.85
N ARG A 238 -17.91 -0.51 8.11
CA ARG A 238 -18.86 -0.12 7.06
C ARG A 238 -20.06 0.67 7.62
N ASN A 239 -20.49 0.35 8.84
CA ASN A 239 -21.62 1.02 9.49
C ASN A 239 -21.22 2.34 10.20
N SER A 240 -19.96 2.76 10.11
CA SER A 240 -19.50 4.08 10.57
C SER A 240 -18.98 4.94 9.41
N PRO A 241 -19.80 5.23 8.38
CA PRO A 241 -19.30 5.86 7.16
C PRO A 241 -18.79 7.29 7.37
N GLN A 242 -19.21 7.98 8.44
CA GLN A 242 -18.72 9.31 8.81
C GLN A 242 -17.44 9.27 9.68
N GLY A 243 -17.09 8.11 10.25
CA GLY A 243 -15.83 7.91 10.96
C GLY A 243 -14.79 7.38 10.00
N PHE A 244 -14.06 8.25 9.29
CA PHE A 244 -13.06 7.82 8.32
C PHE A 244 -11.83 8.72 8.27
N LYS A 245 -10.74 8.18 7.72
CA LYS A 245 -9.54 8.90 7.31
C LYS A 245 -9.24 8.60 5.84
N SER A 246 -8.90 9.65 5.11
CA SER A 246 -8.76 9.63 3.65
C SER A 246 -7.36 10.03 3.20
N ASN A 247 -6.39 9.78 4.05
CA ASN A 247 -5.01 10.21 3.90
C ASN A 247 -4.01 9.05 3.85
N ASN A 248 -4.45 7.79 3.84
CA ASN A 248 -3.54 6.65 3.70
C ASN A 248 -2.73 6.74 2.40
N GLY A 249 -1.52 6.20 2.41
CA GLY A 249 -0.64 6.15 1.25
C GLY A 249 -0.39 7.51 0.61
N THR A 250 -0.30 8.60 1.40
CA THR A 250 0.01 9.96 0.90
C THR A 250 1.43 10.39 1.27
N MET A 251 1.90 10.02 2.46
CA MET A 251 3.17 10.47 3.05
C MET A 251 4.17 9.32 3.18
N TRP A 252 4.98 9.11 2.13
CA TRP A 252 5.92 7.97 2.06
C TRP A 252 6.92 7.91 3.22
N ALA A 253 7.37 9.07 3.74
CA ALA A 253 8.35 9.11 4.82
C ALA A 253 7.72 8.96 6.21
N TRP A 254 6.38 8.94 6.32
CA TRP A 254 5.74 8.92 7.63
C TRP A 254 5.55 7.48 8.09
N TYR A 255 6.00 7.21 9.31
CA TYR A 255 6.03 5.86 9.85
C TYR A 255 4.63 5.30 10.13
N ALA A 256 3.59 6.14 10.22
CA ALA A 256 2.26 5.71 10.61
C ALA A 256 1.72 4.55 9.76
N ALA A 257 0.84 3.76 10.37
CA ALA A 257 0.18 2.67 9.66
C ALA A 257 -0.60 3.21 8.46
N ALA A 258 -0.80 2.37 7.45
CA ALA A 258 -1.39 2.73 6.16
C ALA A 258 -0.71 3.86 5.36
N GLN A 259 0.35 4.48 5.88
CA GLN A 259 1.25 5.35 5.10
C GLN A 259 2.42 4.56 4.57
N SER A 260 3.05 3.80 5.46
CA SER A 260 4.24 3.01 5.17
C SER A 260 4.15 1.57 5.65
N THR A 261 3.11 1.18 6.39
CA THR A 261 2.90 -0.22 6.79
C THR A 261 1.50 -0.73 6.51
N LEU A 262 1.41 -2.05 6.39
CA LEU A 262 0.19 -2.81 6.22
C LEU A 262 0.20 -4.02 7.15
N THR A 263 -0.97 -4.57 7.42
CA THR A 263 -1.17 -5.81 8.18
C THR A 263 -1.62 -6.92 7.25
N THR A 264 -1.32 -8.17 7.54
CA THR A 264 -1.83 -9.35 6.81
C THR A 264 -2.97 -10.06 7.54
N ALA A 265 -3.58 -9.40 8.53
CA ALA A 265 -4.70 -9.94 9.30
C ALA A 265 -5.90 -10.32 8.43
N ALA A 266 -6.11 -9.60 7.32
CA ALA A 266 -7.19 -9.82 6.35
C ALA A 266 -6.60 -9.98 4.93
N PRO A 267 -7.29 -10.69 4.01
CA PRO A 267 -6.75 -11.02 2.69
C PRO A 267 -6.60 -9.78 1.80
N PRO A 268 -5.81 -9.88 0.71
CA PRO A 268 -5.69 -8.80 -0.27
C PRO A 268 -7.05 -8.37 -0.81
N ASN A 269 -7.18 -7.07 -1.11
CA ASN A 269 -8.44 -6.48 -1.58
C ASN A 269 -9.65 -6.84 -0.71
N TRP A 270 -9.43 -6.91 0.61
CA TRP A 270 -10.43 -7.32 1.58
C TRP A 270 -11.81 -6.71 1.30
N ARG A 271 -12.85 -7.56 1.32
CA ARG A 271 -14.23 -7.20 0.96
C ARG A 271 -14.83 -6.09 1.83
N TRP A 272 -14.26 -5.87 3.00
CA TRP A 272 -14.62 -4.79 3.93
C TRP A 272 -13.63 -3.64 3.81
N PRO A 273 -14.01 -2.41 4.16
CA PRO A 273 -13.06 -1.31 4.22
C PRO A 273 -11.91 -1.60 5.19
N SER A 274 -10.73 -1.02 4.93
CA SER A 274 -9.67 -1.01 5.94
C SER A 274 -10.24 -0.35 7.20
N ALA A 275 -9.93 -0.91 8.36
CA ALA A 275 -10.59 -0.57 9.61
C ALA A 275 -9.56 -0.23 10.68
N GLY A 276 -9.88 0.70 11.59
CA GLY A 276 -9.11 0.84 12.82
C GLY A 276 -9.92 1.33 14.01
N GLY A 277 -9.29 1.16 15.16
CA GLY A 277 -9.82 1.50 16.48
C GLY A 277 -9.68 2.98 16.81
N ALA A 278 -9.89 3.31 18.08
CA ALA A 278 -9.83 4.68 18.57
C ALA A 278 -8.36 5.07 18.77
N CYS A 279 -7.88 5.99 17.93
CA CYS A 279 -6.53 6.54 18.06
C CYS A 279 -6.50 8.05 18.33
N CYS A 280 -7.52 8.79 17.88
CA CYS A 280 -7.65 10.24 18.04
C CYS A 280 -9.11 10.69 17.78
N PRO A 281 -9.50 11.96 18.05
CA PRO A 281 -10.83 12.46 17.69
C PRO A 281 -11.09 12.29 16.19
N GLY A 282 -12.09 11.46 15.85
CA GLY A 282 -12.37 11.05 14.46
C GLY A 282 -11.38 10.02 13.90
N GLY A 283 -10.81 9.15 14.74
CA GLY A 283 -9.72 8.22 14.44
C GLY A 283 -9.99 7.23 13.31
N ALA A 284 -8.93 6.51 12.89
CA ALA A 284 -9.10 5.34 12.02
C ALA A 284 -7.92 4.35 11.96
N HIS A 285 -6.70 4.61 12.45
CA HIS A 285 -5.64 3.58 12.40
C HIS A 285 -4.29 3.96 13.05
N ASP A 286 -3.98 5.25 13.23
CA ASP A 286 -2.59 5.66 13.42
C ASP A 286 -1.92 5.05 14.65
N TRP A 287 -2.57 4.99 15.83
CA TRP A 287 -1.91 4.64 17.09
C TRP A 287 -2.71 3.66 17.97
N GLY A 288 -3.12 2.51 17.41
CA GLY A 288 -3.86 1.52 18.16
C GLY A 288 -3.97 0.18 17.44
N ASN A 289 -5.21 -0.27 17.22
CA ASN A 289 -5.52 -1.48 16.49
C ASN A 289 -6.08 -1.15 15.10
N GLY A 290 -5.79 -1.99 14.11
CA GLY A 290 -6.24 -1.79 12.76
C GLY A 290 -6.02 -3.00 11.86
N ILE A 291 -6.91 -3.14 10.89
CA ILE A 291 -6.83 -4.09 9.79
C ILE A 291 -6.63 -3.27 8.53
N ILE A 292 -5.39 -3.22 8.06
CA ILE A 292 -4.95 -2.49 6.88
C ILE A 292 -4.34 -3.50 5.91
N PRO A 293 -5.18 -4.28 5.21
CA PRO A 293 -4.70 -5.30 4.29
C PRO A 293 -4.12 -4.66 3.02
N PRO A 294 -3.29 -5.41 2.27
CA PRO A 294 -2.87 -4.97 0.95
C PRO A 294 -4.06 -4.69 0.03
N ARG A 295 -3.94 -3.65 -0.80
CA ARG A 295 -4.95 -3.29 -1.79
C ARG A 295 -4.30 -2.79 -3.06
N SER A 296 -4.85 -3.19 -4.19
CA SER A 296 -4.46 -2.68 -5.51
C SER A 296 -5.68 -2.51 -6.41
N LEU A 297 -5.51 -1.79 -7.52
CA LEU A 297 -6.50 -1.73 -8.60
C LEU A 297 -6.21 -2.76 -9.70
N HIS A 298 -5.27 -3.68 -9.47
CA HIS A 298 -5.03 -4.79 -10.37
C HIS A 298 -6.15 -5.83 -10.24
N PRO A 299 -6.77 -6.26 -11.35
CA PRO A 299 -7.76 -7.33 -11.31
C PRO A 299 -7.24 -8.60 -10.60
N GLY A 300 -7.96 -9.04 -9.57
CA GLY A 300 -7.83 -10.35 -8.92
C GLY A 300 -6.89 -10.43 -7.72
N GLY A 301 -6.24 -9.34 -7.29
CA GLY A 301 -5.28 -9.42 -6.19
C GLY A 301 -4.30 -8.27 -6.09
N VAL A 302 -3.12 -8.56 -5.54
CA VAL A 302 -2.04 -7.59 -5.30
C VAL A 302 -0.69 -8.19 -5.68
N ASN A 303 0.26 -7.34 -6.04
CA ASN A 303 1.66 -7.72 -6.09
C ASN A 303 2.29 -7.54 -4.71
N ALA A 304 3.09 -8.50 -4.30
CA ALA A 304 3.84 -8.47 -3.06
C ALA A 304 5.28 -8.91 -3.27
N THR A 305 6.21 -8.26 -2.58
CA THR A 305 7.59 -8.75 -2.44
C THR A 305 7.71 -9.57 -1.17
N LEU A 306 8.40 -10.70 -1.29
CA LEU A 306 8.77 -11.54 -0.16
C LEU A 306 10.12 -11.08 0.41
N GLY A 307 10.50 -11.66 1.54
CA GLY A 307 11.75 -11.36 2.25
C GLY A 307 13.04 -11.66 1.49
N ASP A 308 12.98 -12.45 0.42
CA ASP A 308 14.08 -12.74 -0.52
C ASP A 308 14.09 -11.80 -1.74
N ALA A 309 13.27 -10.75 -1.70
CA ALA A 309 13.00 -9.84 -2.80
C ALA A 309 12.40 -10.50 -4.05
N SER A 310 11.91 -11.73 -4.00
CA SER A 310 11.07 -12.27 -5.07
C SER A 310 9.70 -11.58 -5.02
N VAL A 311 9.13 -11.32 -6.21
CA VAL A 311 7.82 -10.67 -6.32
C VAL A 311 6.83 -11.71 -6.83
N ARG A 312 5.68 -11.82 -6.14
CA ARG A 312 4.59 -12.71 -6.50
C ARG A 312 3.28 -11.95 -6.55
N PHE A 313 2.40 -12.39 -7.44
CA PHE A 313 1.00 -11.95 -7.43
C PHE A 313 0.23 -12.82 -6.46
N ILE A 314 -0.43 -12.21 -5.48
CA ILE A 314 -1.25 -12.89 -4.47
C ILE A 314 -2.71 -12.65 -4.80
N SER A 315 -3.45 -13.74 -5.00
CA SER A 315 -4.89 -13.69 -5.29
C SER A 315 -5.67 -13.10 -4.11
N GLU A 316 -6.71 -12.32 -4.39
CA GLU A 316 -7.71 -11.90 -3.38
C GLU A 316 -8.56 -13.06 -2.86
N THR A 317 -8.55 -14.20 -3.56
CA THR A 317 -9.24 -15.44 -3.17
C THR A 317 -8.33 -16.44 -2.41
N ILE A 318 -7.12 -16.03 -2.03
CA ILE A 318 -6.23 -16.84 -1.21
C ILE A 318 -6.92 -17.28 0.10
N ASP A 319 -6.61 -18.48 0.56
CA ASP A 319 -7.05 -18.94 1.88
C ASP A 319 -6.57 -17.97 2.97
N LEU A 320 -7.49 -17.59 3.87
CA LEU A 320 -7.23 -16.57 4.89
C LEU A 320 -6.04 -16.94 5.77
N VAL A 321 -6.01 -18.18 6.28
CA VAL A 321 -4.95 -18.62 7.20
C VAL A 321 -3.61 -18.67 6.47
N THR A 322 -3.61 -19.18 5.24
CA THR A 322 -2.42 -19.18 4.37
C THR A 322 -1.85 -17.77 4.19
N PHE A 323 -2.71 -16.78 3.93
CA PHE A 323 -2.28 -15.39 3.79
C PHE A 323 -1.79 -14.76 5.09
N GLN A 324 -2.45 -15.05 6.22
CA GLN A 324 -2.00 -14.55 7.51
C GLN A 324 -0.62 -15.12 7.88
N ARG A 325 -0.41 -16.42 7.67
CA ARG A 325 0.88 -17.09 7.85
C ARG A 325 1.95 -16.49 6.94
N LEU A 326 1.60 -16.14 5.71
CA LEU A 326 2.52 -15.48 4.78
C LEU A 326 3.06 -14.16 5.34
N GLY A 327 2.28 -13.43 6.14
CA GLY A 327 2.77 -12.23 6.81
C GLY A 327 3.46 -12.48 8.15
N HIS A 328 3.38 -13.69 8.70
CA HIS A 328 4.05 -14.04 9.95
C HIS A 328 5.50 -14.47 9.66
N ARG A 329 6.46 -14.04 10.50
CA ARG A 329 7.90 -14.30 10.27
C ARG A 329 8.41 -15.62 10.86
N ALA A 330 7.74 -16.14 11.89
CA ALA A 330 8.20 -17.29 12.67
C ALA A 330 7.07 -18.12 13.33
N ASP A 331 6.07 -18.56 12.56
CA ASP A 331 4.99 -19.44 13.03
C ASP A 331 5.36 -20.94 12.94
N GLY A 332 6.50 -21.26 12.31
CA GLY A 332 7.03 -22.61 12.14
C GLY A 332 6.36 -23.42 11.03
N GLN A 333 5.52 -22.81 10.18
CA GLN A 333 4.82 -23.45 9.09
C GLN A 333 5.50 -23.12 7.75
N VAL A 334 5.85 -24.16 6.99
CA VAL A 334 6.31 -23.99 5.61
C VAL A 334 5.09 -23.86 4.71
N LEU A 335 4.96 -22.71 4.05
CA LEU A 335 3.90 -22.50 3.06
C LEU A 335 4.25 -23.21 1.74
N GLY A 336 3.24 -23.81 1.12
CA GLY A 336 3.35 -24.40 -0.23
C GLY A 336 3.27 -23.35 -1.34
N ASN A 337 2.79 -23.74 -2.52
CA ASN A 337 2.46 -22.79 -3.59
C ASN A 337 1.15 -22.07 -3.25
N PHE A 338 1.15 -20.74 -3.35
CA PHE A 338 0.04 -19.83 -3.10
C PHE A 338 0.02 -18.70 -4.13
#